data_AF-A0A3S5FDW3-F1
#
_entry.id   AF-A0A3S5FDW3-F1
#
_cell.length_a   1.000
_cell.length_b   1.000
_cell.length_c   1.000
_cell.angle_alpha   90.00
_cell.angle_beta   90.00
_cell.angle_gamma   90.00
#
_symmetry.space_group_name_H-M   'P 1'
#
loop_
_entity.id
_entity.type
_entity.pdbx_description
1 polymer ?
#
loop_
_entity_poly.entity_id
_entity_poly.type
_entity_poly.pdbx_seq_one_letter_code
_entity_poly.pdbx_strand_id
1 'polypeptide(L)'
;MECLPLEEQRWFHPDLTRYAAEGLLRNECEGSFLIRRSETIRTDYSLSIKHSGFLHMKISRNPKGQYILGEYSQPYSSIPQMIYHYARTLVPVRGADTVTLCNSVLRQSL
;
A
#
# COMPACT_ATOMS: atom_id res chain seq x y z
N MET A 1 8.63 13.15 -2.81
CA MET A 1 7.72 12.12 -3.34
C MET A 1 7.02 12.73 -4.52
N GLU A 2 7.35 12.27 -5.72
CA GLU A 2 6.93 12.89 -6.98
C GLU A 2 5.43 12.70 -7.25
N CYS A 3 4.82 13.68 -7.90
CA CYS A 3 3.39 13.73 -8.25
C CYS A 3 3.01 12.78 -9.40
N LEU A 4 3.76 11.68 -9.57
CA LEU A 4 3.59 10.77 -10.71
C LEU A 4 2.28 9.96 -10.59
N PRO A 5 1.64 9.61 -11.72
CA PRO A 5 0.58 8.63 -11.78
C PRO A 5 0.98 7.30 -11.12
N LEU A 6 0.01 6.54 -10.61
CA LEU A 6 0.27 5.28 -9.89
C LEU A 6 1.11 4.29 -10.72
N GLU A 7 0.85 4.23 -12.02
CA GLU A 7 1.47 3.32 -12.98
C GLU A 7 2.99 3.58 -13.14
N GLU A 8 3.40 4.83 -12.90
CA GLU A 8 4.79 5.29 -12.97
C GLU A 8 5.52 5.19 -11.62
N GLN A 9 4.78 4.95 -10.53
CA GLN A 9 5.38 4.79 -9.21
C GLN A 9 6.15 3.48 -9.14
N ARG A 10 7.47 3.56 -8.85
CA ARG A 10 8.32 2.38 -8.74
C ARG A 10 7.92 1.44 -7.60
N TRP A 11 7.22 1.92 -6.58
CA TRP A 11 6.71 1.10 -5.48
C TRP A 11 5.35 0.43 -5.78
N PHE A 12 4.81 0.65 -6.98
CA PHE A 12 3.62 -0.05 -7.47
C PHE A 12 4.00 -1.26 -8.32
N HIS A 13 3.50 -2.43 -7.91
CA HIS A 13 3.76 -3.73 -8.51
C HIS A 13 2.45 -4.31 -9.09
N PRO A 14 2.14 -4.09 -10.38
CA PRO A 14 0.82 -4.36 -10.95
C PRO A 14 0.43 -5.85 -10.97
N ASP A 15 1.40 -6.75 -11.01
CA ASP A 15 1.17 -8.19 -11.20
C ASP A 15 1.68 -9.04 -10.01
N LEU A 16 1.99 -8.38 -8.89
CA LEU A 16 2.56 -9.04 -7.71
C LEU A 16 1.47 -9.67 -6.84
N THR A 17 1.60 -10.98 -6.58
CA THR A 17 0.72 -11.73 -5.69
C THR A 17 0.99 -11.38 -4.22
N ARG A 18 0.06 -11.73 -3.33
CA ARG A 18 0.27 -11.59 -1.88
C ARG A 18 1.53 -12.34 -1.43
N TYR A 19 1.65 -13.59 -1.84
CA TYR A 19 2.77 -14.45 -1.45
C TYR A 19 4.12 -13.88 -1.92
N ALA A 20 4.19 -13.40 -3.18
CA ALA A 20 5.41 -12.78 -3.70
C ALA A 20 5.74 -11.47 -2.96
N ALA A 21 4.73 -10.67 -2.60
CA ALA A 21 4.91 -9.46 -1.80
C ALA A 21 5.49 -9.75 -0.42
N GLU A 22 5.00 -10.79 0.27
CA GLU A 22 5.57 -11.24 1.55
C GLU A 22 7.03 -11.70 1.36
N GLY A 23 7.36 -12.32 0.23
CA GLY A 23 8.72 -12.67 -0.15
C GLY A 23 9.66 -11.46 -0.25
N LEU A 24 9.23 -10.40 -0.96
CA LEU A 24 10.00 -9.17 -1.09
C LEU A 24 10.16 -8.43 0.25
N LEU A 25 9.12 -8.44 1.09
CA LEU A 25 9.10 -7.73 2.36
C LEU A 25 9.80 -8.47 3.50
N ARG A 26 10.08 -9.77 3.36
CA ARG A 26 10.52 -10.65 4.46
C ARG A 26 11.78 -10.14 5.17
N ASN A 27 12.74 -9.62 4.42
CA ASN A 27 14.04 -9.18 4.91
C ASN A 27 14.15 -7.64 5.03
N GLU A 28 13.06 -6.93 4.77
CA GLU A 28 13.00 -5.47 4.88
C GLU A 28 12.73 -5.05 6.33
N CYS A 29 13.02 -3.79 6.66
CA CYS A 29 12.72 -3.23 7.97
C CYS A 29 11.21 -3.07 8.18
N GLU A 30 10.75 -3.02 9.44
CA GLU A 30 9.35 -2.68 9.72
C GLU A 30 8.96 -1.31 9.15
N GLY A 31 7.72 -1.20 8.68
CA GLY A 31 7.23 -0.03 7.95
C GLY A 31 7.62 -0.02 6.46
N SER A 32 8.38 -1.02 5.98
CA SER A 32 8.61 -1.18 4.55
C SER A 32 7.34 -1.63 3.85
N PHE A 33 7.06 -1.11 2.65
CA PHE A 33 5.78 -1.32 2.00
C PHE A 33 5.85 -1.35 0.47
N LEU A 34 4.80 -1.88 -0.13
CA LEU A 34 4.54 -1.79 -1.57
C LEU A 34 3.04 -1.78 -1.84
N ILE A 35 2.66 -1.31 -3.04
CA ILE A 35 1.29 -1.39 -3.54
C ILE A 35 1.22 -2.44 -4.64
N ARG A 36 0.17 -3.24 -4.63
CA ARG A 36 -0.13 -4.25 -5.66
C ARG A 36 -1.61 -4.23 -6.02
N ARG A 37 -1.97 -4.86 -7.14
CA ARG A 37 -3.39 -5.12 -7.44
C ARG A 37 -3.96 -6.14 -6.45
N SER A 38 -5.25 -6.03 -6.15
CA SER A 38 -5.95 -7.05 -5.38
C SER A 38 -6.13 -8.32 -6.21
N GLU A 39 -5.87 -9.47 -5.60
CA GLU A 39 -6.07 -10.78 -6.22
C GLU A 39 -7.55 -11.19 -6.25
N THR A 40 -8.36 -10.61 -5.36
CA THR A 40 -9.78 -10.98 -5.21
C THR A 40 -10.72 -10.04 -5.95
N ILE A 41 -10.36 -8.76 -6.07
CA ILE A 41 -11.21 -7.72 -6.69
C ILE A 41 -10.36 -6.93 -7.68
N ARG A 42 -10.58 -7.14 -8.98
CA ARG A 42 -9.73 -6.56 -10.05
C ARG A 42 -9.66 -5.03 -10.07
N THR A 43 -10.67 -4.35 -9.53
CA THR A 43 -10.74 -2.88 -9.47
C THR A 43 -10.04 -2.28 -8.25
N ASP A 44 -9.66 -3.12 -7.29
CA ASP A 44 -9.10 -2.70 -6.00
C ASP A 44 -7.60 -2.98 -5.94
N TYR A 45 -6.96 -2.36 -4.96
CA TYR A 45 -5.53 -2.49 -4.71
C TYR A 45 -5.29 -3.01 -3.29
N SER A 46 -4.05 -3.36 -3.00
CA SER A 46 -3.61 -3.77 -1.67
C SER A 46 -2.31 -3.08 -1.32
N LEU A 47 -2.27 -2.53 -0.11
CA LEU A 47 -1.06 -2.08 0.57
C LEU A 47 -0.52 -3.23 1.40
N SER A 48 0.65 -3.73 1.04
CA SER A 48 1.38 -4.76 1.80
C SER A 48 2.49 -4.08 2.59
N ILE A 49 2.57 -4.36 3.90
CA ILE A 49 3.49 -3.71 4.83
C ILE A 49 4.25 -4.78 5.63
N LYS A 50 5.55 -4.59 5.78
CA LYS A 50 6.39 -5.34 6.72
C LYS A 50 6.13 -4.85 8.14
N HIS A 51 5.72 -5.78 9.00
CA HIS A 51 5.51 -5.58 10.44
C HIS A 51 6.11 -6.79 11.19
N SER A 52 5.65 -7.07 12.41
CA SER A 52 5.97 -8.31 13.15
C SER A 52 5.77 -9.58 12.30
N GLY A 53 4.80 -9.57 11.39
CA GLY A 53 4.68 -10.49 10.26
C GLY A 53 4.50 -9.69 8.97
N PHE A 54 3.27 -9.69 8.46
CA PHE A 54 2.86 -8.88 7.31
C PHE A 54 1.46 -8.35 7.53
N LEU A 55 1.23 -7.09 7.17
CA LEU A 55 -0.08 -6.47 7.16
C LEU A 55 -0.50 -6.20 5.72
N HIS A 56 -1.73 -6.62 5.36
CA HIS A 56 -2.30 -6.34 4.04
C HIS A 56 -3.59 -5.57 4.20
N MET A 57 -3.60 -4.35 3.68
CA MET A 57 -4.75 -3.47 3.77
C MET A 57 -5.37 -3.28 2.39
N LYS A 58 -6.69 -3.42 2.34
CA LYS A 58 -7.47 -3.19 1.14
C LYS A 58 -7.50 -1.70 0.81
N ILE A 59 -7.27 -1.36 -0.45
CA ILE A 59 -7.55 -0.03 -1.01
C ILE A 59 -8.70 -0.18 -2.00
N SER A 60 -9.87 0.35 -1.64
CA SER A 60 -11.08 0.33 -2.46
C SER A 60 -11.43 1.73 -2.96
N ARG A 61 -12.43 1.82 -3.84
CA ARG A 61 -13.03 3.09 -4.23
C ARG A 61 -14.40 3.27 -3.57
N ASN A 62 -14.68 4.49 -3.12
CA ASN A 62 -16.02 4.88 -2.69
C ASN A 62 -16.93 5.16 -3.92
N PRO A 63 -18.24 5.39 -3.74
CA PRO A 63 -19.16 5.69 -4.86
C PRO A 63 -18.81 6.95 -5.66
N LYS A 64 -17.98 7.85 -5.12
CA LYS A 64 -17.47 9.05 -5.82
C LYS A 64 -16.15 8.77 -6.58
N GLY A 65 -15.68 7.53 -6.60
CA GLY A 65 -14.44 7.13 -7.27
C GLY A 65 -13.15 7.44 -6.50
N GLN A 66 -13.25 7.92 -5.25
CA GLN A 66 -12.10 8.26 -4.42
C GLN A 66 -11.57 7.02 -3.69
N TYR A 67 -10.26 6.98 -3.43
CA TYR A 67 -9.58 5.86 -2.81
C TYR A 67 -9.70 5.88 -1.28
N ILE A 68 -9.98 4.72 -0.68
CA ILE A 68 -10.12 4.50 0.76
C ILE A 68 -9.21 3.35 1.19
N LEU A 69 -8.43 3.54 2.25
CA LEU A 69 -7.64 2.48 2.90
C LEU A 69 -8.43 1.83 4.05
N GLY A 70 -8.82 0.57 3.91
CA GLY A 70 -9.62 -0.14 4.91
C GLY A 70 -10.99 0.52 5.15
N GLU A 71 -11.41 0.60 6.41
CA GLU A 71 -12.73 1.12 6.79
C GLU A 71 -12.72 2.57 7.30
N TYR A 72 -11.60 3.03 7.86
CA TYR A 72 -11.53 4.30 8.63
C TYR A 72 -10.72 5.41 7.96
N SER A 73 -10.21 5.14 6.76
CA SER A 73 -9.48 6.13 5.98
C SER A 73 -10.43 7.20 5.44
N GLN A 74 -9.99 8.46 5.49
CA GLN A 74 -10.56 9.52 4.66
C GLN A 74 -10.40 9.20 3.15
N PRO A 75 -11.23 9.78 2.27
CA PRO A 75 -11.07 9.65 0.82
C PRO A 75 -9.87 10.42 0.29
N TYR A 76 -9.18 9.81 -0.69
CA TYR A 76 -8.10 10.45 -1.46
C TYR A 76 -8.42 10.46 -2.95
N SER A 77 -7.94 11.48 -3.67
CA SER A 77 -8.10 11.53 -5.13
C SER A 77 -7.17 10.57 -5.87
N SER A 78 -6.07 10.14 -5.23
CA SER A 78 -5.14 9.17 -5.81
C SER A 78 -4.44 8.32 -4.73
N ILE A 79 -3.97 7.13 -5.12
CA ILE A 79 -3.16 6.27 -4.23
C ILE A 79 -1.82 6.93 -3.87
N PRO A 80 -1.07 7.57 -4.80
CA PRO A 80 0.15 8.30 -4.42
C PRO A 80 -0.07 9.35 -3.33
N GLN A 81 -1.19 10.09 -3.39
CA GLN A 81 -1.54 11.06 -2.34
C GLN A 81 -1.81 10.37 -0.99
N MET A 82 -2.54 9.25 -1.01
CA MET A 82 -2.80 8.43 0.17
C MET A 82 -1.49 7.93 0.81
N ILE A 83 -0.56 7.43 0.00
CA ILE A 83 0.75 6.94 0.49
C ILE A 83 1.59 8.09 1.05
N TYR A 84 1.61 9.24 0.39
CA TYR A 84 2.29 10.43 0.89
C TYR A 84 1.78 10.87 2.26
N HIS A 85 0.47 10.75 2.50
CA HIS A 85 -0.12 11.03 3.82
C HIS A 85 0.36 10.01 4.87
N TYR A 86 0.24 8.71 4.60
CA TYR A 86 0.61 7.66 5.56
C TYR A 86 2.12 7.43 5.72
N ALA A 87 2.95 8.05 4.89
CA ALA A 87 4.38 8.18 5.13
C ALA A 87 4.71 9.16 6.27
N ARG A 88 3.75 10.00 6.68
CA ARG A 88 3.92 11.05 7.70
C ARG A 88 2.90 10.94 8.84
N THR A 89 2.03 9.95 8.79
CA THR A 89 0.95 9.74 9.74
C THR A 89 0.78 8.25 9.95
N LEU A 90 0.45 7.87 11.18
CA LEU A 90 0.24 6.47 11.53
C LEU A 90 -0.95 5.90 10.74
N VAL A 91 -0.74 4.72 10.18
CA VAL A 91 -1.81 3.94 9.56
C VAL A 91 -2.68 3.37 10.69
N PRO A 92 -4.00 3.67 10.70
CA PRO A 92 -4.88 3.13 11.73
C PRO A 92 -5.12 1.65 11.45
N VAL A 93 -4.53 0.78 12.29
CA VAL A 93 -4.75 -0.67 12.24
C VAL A 93 -5.64 -1.07 13.41
N ARG A 94 -6.80 -1.68 13.12
CA ARG A 94 -7.75 -2.08 14.17
C ARG A 94 -7.11 -3.20 15.01
N GLY A 95 -6.86 -2.95 16.30
CA GLY A 95 -6.39 -3.96 17.25
C GLY A 95 -4.92 -4.37 17.12
N ALA A 96 -4.09 -3.59 16.45
CA ALA A 96 -2.64 -3.81 16.36
C ALA A 96 -1.87 -2.51 16.60
N ASP A 97 -0.56 -2.64 16.85
CA ASP A 97 0.35 -1.50 16.89
C ASP A 97 0.29 -0.71 15.57
N THR A 98 0.32 0.62 15.70
CA THR A 98 0.28 1.52 14.54
C THR A 98 1.60 1.48 13.77
N VAL A 99 1.55 1.61 12.45
CA VAL A 99 2.75 1.63 11.60
C VAL A 99 2.79 2.88 10.71
N THR A 100 3.99 3.39 10.43
CA THR A 100 4.23 4.43 9.42
C THR A 100 4.83 3.81 8.16
N LEU A 101 4.51 4.35 6.99
CA LEU A 101 5.07 3.91 5.72
C LEU A 101 6.46 4.54 5.50
N CYS A 102 7.50 3.85 5.95
CA CYS A 102 8.85 4.42 6.04
C CYS A 102 9.70 4.16 4.78
N ASN A 103 9.65 2.94 4.24
CA ASN A 103 10.53 2.51 3.15
C ASN A 103 9.71 1.88 2.02
N SER A 104 9.79 2.45 0.82
CA SER A 104 9.07 1.91 -0.33
C SER A 104 9.91 0.84 -1.03
N VAL A 105 9.39 -0.38 -1.15
CA VAL A 105 10.05 -1.48 -1.88
C VAL A 105 9.77 -1.32 -3.37
N LEU A 106 10.83 -1.05 -4.12
CA LEU A 106 10.74 -0.72 -5.54
C LEU A 106 10.65 -1.99 -6.39
N ARG A 107 9.86 -1.94 -7.46
CA ARG A 107 9.87 -2.93 -8.54
C ARG A 107 11.25 -2.93 -9.17
N GLN A 108 11.84 -4.11 -9.32
CA GLN A 108 13.03 -4.26 -10.13
C GLN A 108 12.62 -4.05 -11.58
N SER A 109 13.24 -3.07 -12.24
CA SER A 109 13.18 -2.96 -13.69
C SER A 109 13.95 -4.13 -14.29
N LEU A 110 13.30 -4.88 -15.18
CA LEU A 110 13.98 -5.78 -16.10
C LEU A 110 15.00 -5.00 -16.94
#